data_AF-W2LML6-F1
#
_entry.id   AF-W2LML6-F1
#
_cell.length_a   1.000
_cell.length_b   1.000
_cell.length_c   1.000
_cell.angle_alpha   90.00
_cell.angle_beta   90.00
_cell.angle_gamma   90.00
#
_symmetry.space_group_name_H-M   'P 1'
#
loop_
_entity.id
_entity.type
_entity.pdbx_description
1 polymer ?
#
loop_
_entity_poly.entity_id
_entity_poly.type
_entity_poly.pdbx_seq_one_letter_code
_entity_poly.pdbx_strand_id
1 'polypeptide(L)'
;MVKCTSIETVHKAFITELFGPSIQTIWEASIHSVHLPRKPTQDLSDKKMKSLSAKYCSIPQQRLTYYPAVPDSIFDAPDLEAAASDAESTPKSQSKRKPGRPKKEKTTLKPNQPSILQFF
;
A
#
# COMPACT_ATOMS: atom_id res chain seq x y z
N MET A 1 1.38 -18.48 -45.02
CA MET A 1 2.21 -17.27 -45.17
C MET A 1 1.27 -16.07 -45.21
N VAL A 2 1.04 -15.41 -44.07
CA VAL A 2 0.05 -14.34 -43.96
C VAL A 2 0.66 -13.07 -44.58
N LYS A 3 0.14 -12.66 -45.74
CA LYS A 3 0.46 -11.36 -46.33
C LYS A 3 -0.32 -10.29 -45.57
N CYS A 4 0.24 -9.76 -44.48
CA CYS A 4 -0.36 -8.66 -43.74
C CYS A 4 -0.02 -7.33 -44.42
N THR A 5 -1.02 -6.66 -44.98
CA THR A 5 -0.89 -5.34 -45.62
C THR A 5 -1.21 -4.18 -44.68
N SER A 6 -1.62 -4.45 -43.43
CA SER A 6 -1.86 -3.43 -42.41
C SER A 6 -1.13 -3.73 -41.10
N ILE A 7 -0.58 -2.67 -40.48
CA ILE A 7 0.12 -2.76 -39.20
C ILE A 7 -0.80 -3.32 -38.10
N GLU A 8 -2.09 -2.97 -38.15
CA GLU A 8 -3.09 -3.45 -37.20
C GLU A 8 -3.30 -4.96 -37.27
N THR A 9 -3.30 -5.55 -38.47
CA THR A 9 -3.42 -7.00 -38.63
C THR A 9 -2.21 -7.75 -38.10
N VAL A 10 -1.00 -7.23 -38.31
CA VAL A 10 0.23 -7.81 -37.73
C VAL A 10 0.17 -7.73 -36.21
N HIS A 11 -0.21 -6.57 -35.68
CA HIS A 11 -0.29 -6.35 -34.24
C HIS A 11 -1.31 -7.28 -33.58
N LYS A 12 -2.49 -7.45 -34.16
CA LYS A 12 -3.51 -8.40 -33.67
C LYS A 12 -3.00 -9.84 -33.71
N ALA A 13 -2.41 -10.27 -34.83
CA ALA A 13 -1.85 -11.62 -34.95
C ALA A 13 -0.78 -11.90 -33.88
N PHE A 14 0.12 -10.94 -33.65
CA PHE A 14 1.16 -11.04 -32.64
C PHE A 14 0.61 -11.15 -31.22
N ILE A 15 -0.40 -10.33 -30.85
CA ILE A 15 -1.05 -10.41 -29.54
C ILE A 15 -1.72 -11.78 -29.37
N THR A 16 -2.45 -12.27 -30.38
CA THR A 16 -3.13 -13.56 -30.30
C THR A 16 -2.16 -14.75 -30.21
N GLU A 17 -0.98 -14.63 -30.81
CA GLU A 17 0.07 -15.65 -30.75
C GLU A 17 0.70 -15.72 -29.35
N LEU A 18 0.98 -14.58 -28.72
CA LEU A 18 1.63 -14.53 -27.40
C LEU A 18 0.67 -14.83 -26.25
N PHE A 19 -0.54 -14.30 -26.30
CA PHE A 19 -1.47 -14.27 -25.16
C PHE A 19 -2.72 -15.12 -25.38
N GLY A 20 -2.87 -15.72 -26.57
CA GLY A 20 -4.03 -16.51 -26.94
C GLY A 20 -5.17 -15.67 -27.54
N PRO A 21 -6.20 -16.34 -28.08
CA PRO A 21 -7.28 -15.69 -28.83
C PRO A 21 -8.25 -14.88 -27.95
N SER A 22 -8.20 -15.06 -26.63
CA SER A 22 -9.06 -14.35 -25.69
C SER A 22 -8.66 -12.90 -25.46
N ILE A 23 -7.38 -12.57 -25.65
CA ILE A 23 -6.82 -11.25 -25.33
C ILE A 23 -6.67 -10.44 -26.61
N GLN A 24 -7.33 -9.28 -26.67
CA GLN A 24 -7.38 -8.45 -27.89
C GLN A 24 -6.37 -7.31 -27.88
N THR A 25 -5.90 -6.90 -26.70
CA THR A 25 -4.99 -5.75 -26.55
C THR A 25 -3.80 -6.08 -25.64
N ILE A 26 -2.65 -5.45 -25.90
CA ILE A 26 -1.48 -5.55 -25.03
C ILE A 26 -1.79 -5.04 -23.62
N TRP A 27 -2.66 -4.03 -23.50
CA TRP A 27 -3.05 -3.50 -22.20
C TRP A 27 -3.77 -4.55 -21.35
N GLU A 28 -4.72 -5.26 -21.94
CA GLU A 28 -5.41 -6.39 -21.31
C GLU A 28 -4.41 -7.50 -20.95
N ALA A 29 -3.46 -7.80 -21.84
CA ALA A 29 -2.41 -8.79 -21.58
C ALA A 29 -1.48 -8.43 -20.41
N SER A 30 -1.17 -7.14 -20.24
CA SER A 30 -0.09 -6.69 -19.35
C SER A 30 -0.57 -6.12 -18.02
N ILE A 31 -1.74 -5.48 -17.98
CA ILE A 31 -2.19 -4.69 -16.83
C ILE A 31 -3.41 -5.30 -16.16
N HIS A 32 -4.26 -6.04 -16.89
CA HIS A 32 -5.49 -6.62 -16.32
C HIS A 32 -5.20 -7.57 -15.15
N SER A 33 -4.11 -8.35 -15.21
CA SER A 33 -3.71 -9.27 -14.14
C SER A 33 -2.94 -8.63 -12.98
N VAL A 34 -2.43 -7.40 -13.17
CA VAL A 34 -1.55 -6.71 -12.21
C VAL A 34 -2.31 -5.61 -11.44
N HIS A 35 -3.64 -5.60 -11.54
CA HIS A 35 -4.42 -4.63 -10.79
C HIS A 35 -4.41 -4.98 -9.29
N LEU A 36 -3.61 -4.24 -8.51
CA LEU A 36 -3.67 -4.35 -7.06
C LEU A 36 -4.96 -3.67 -6.57
N PRO A 37 -5.76 -4.36 -5.73
CA PRO A 37 -6.90 -3.73 -5.08
C PRO A 37 -6.45 -2.48 -4.33
N ARG A 38 -6.89 -1.32 -4.80
CA ARG A 38 -6.66 -0.07 -4.09
C ARG A 38 -7.55 -0.10 -2.85
N LYS A 39 -6.97 0.23 -1.71
CA LYS A 39 -7.78 0.53 -0.53
C LYS A 39 -8.41 1.90 -0.77
N PRO A 40 -9.73 2.06 -0.51
CA PRO A 40 -10.34 3.37 -0.59
C PRO A 40 -9.53 4.32 0.29
N THR A 41 -9.38 5.55 -0.18
CA THR A 41 -8.64 6.58 0.55
C THR A 41 -9.31 6.78 1.90
N GLN A 42 -8.73 6.18 2.94
CA GLN A 42 -9.28 6.31 4.28
C GLN A 42 -9.04 7.73 4.73
N ASP A 43 -10.12 8.47 4.97
CA ASP A 43 -10.02 9.82 5.51
C ASP A 43 -9.23 9.80 6.81
N LEU A 44 -8.11 10.54 6.80
CA LEU A 44 -7.24 10.65 7.95
C LEU A 44 -7.81 11.71 8.88
N SER A 45 -7.89 11.41 10.17
CA SER A 45 -8.31 12.40 11.16
C SER A 45 -7.39 13.63 11.16
N ASP A 46 -7.94 14.80 11.50
CA ASP A 46 -7.21 16.08 11.51
C ASP A 46 -5.88 16.02 12.27
N LYS A 47 -5.84 15.22 13.35
CA LYS A 47 -4.62 15.03 14.13
C LYS A 47 -3.53 14.30 13.34
N LYS A 48 -3.89 13.30 12.54
CA LYS A 48 -2.96 12.59 11.66
C LYS A 48 -2.53 13.48 10.51
N MET A 49 -3.46 14.22 9.89
CA MET A 49 -3.14 15.19 8.83
C MET A 49 -2.15 16.25 9.31
N LYS A 50 -2.38 16.85 10.49
CA LYS A 50 -1.43 17.81 11.11
C LYS A 50 -0.08 17.19 11.44
N SER A 51 -0.05 15.93 11.87
CA SER A 51 1.22 15.22 12.13
C SER A 51 1.99 14.93 10.85
N LEU A 52 1.29 14.58 9.77
CA LEU A 52 1.90 14.33 8.46
C LEU A 52 2.41 15.61 7.84
N SER A 53 1.64 16.71 7.92
CA SER A 53 2.11 17.99 7.41
C SER A 53 3.36 18.45 8.17
N ALA A 54 3.39 18.34 9.50
CA ALA A 54 4.58 18.66 10.28
C ALA A 54 5.80 17.78 9.91
N LYS A 55 5.58 16.52 9.49
CA LYS A 55 6.66 15.56 9.16
C LYS A 55 7.15 15.70 7.72
N TYR A 56 6.25 15.93 6.78
CA TYR A 56 6.51 15.84 5.34
C TYR A 56 6.38 17.18 4.59
N CYS A 57 5.73 18.21 5.16
CA CYS A 57 5.67 19.56 4.58
C CYS A 57 6.84 20.45 5.00
N SER A 58 8.01 19.86 5.24
CA SER A 58 9.25 20.58 5.56
C SER A 58 10.14 20.80 4.33
N ILE A 59 9.69 20.42 3.12
CA ILE A 59 10.45 20.62 1.89
C ILE A 59 10.58 22.13 1.65
N PRO A 60 11.81 22.70 1.67
CA PRO A 60 12.00 24.11 1.36
C PRO A 60 11.53 24.40 -0.06
N GLN A 61 10.86 25.53 -0.27
CA GLN A 61 10.35 25.92 -1.60
C GLN A 61 11.44 25.90 -2.68
N GLN A 62 12.68 26.23 -2.30
CA GLN A 62 13.87 26.21 -3.17
C GLN A 62 14.21 24.81 -3.72
N ARG A 63 13.77 23.73 -3.06
CA ARG A 63 14.03 22.34 -3.46
C ARG A 63 12.89 21.71 -4.25
N LEU A 64 11.76 22.40 -4.42
CA LEU A 64 10.61 21.84 -5.15
C LEU A 64 10.94 21.56 -6.61
N THR A 65 11.80 22.36 -7.25
CA THR A 65 12.25 22.16 -8.64
C THR A 65 12.98 20.82 -8.85
N TYR A 66 13.54 20.23 -7.80
CA TYR A 66 14.22 18.93 -7.89
C TYR A 66 13.24 17.75 -7.96
N TYR A 67 11.99 17.94 -7.54
CA TYR A 67 10.98 16.89 -7.55
C TYR A 67 10.09 17.01 -8.79
N PRO A 68 9.86 15.92 -9.53
CA PRO A 68 8.97 15.95 -10.67
C PRO A 68 7.54 16.25 -10.21
N ALA A 69 6.82 17.07 -10.98
CA ALA A 69 5.40 17.28 -10.76
C ALA A 69 4.68 15.93 -10.92
N VAL A 70 3.79 15.61 -9.98
CA VAL A 70 2.93 14.43 -10.09
C VAL A 70 1.92 14.71 -11.22
N PRO A 71 1.84 13.89 -12.27
CA PRO A 71 0.88 14.09 -13.35
C PRO A 71 -0.56 14.04 -12.83
N ASP A 72 -1.42 14.93 -13.33
CA ASP A 72 -2.84 15.01 -12.96
C ASP A 72 -3.60 13.69 -13.25
N SER A 73 -3.12 12.90 -14.22
CA SER A 73 -3.65 11.57 -14.54
C SER A 73 -3.56 10.55 -13.40
N ILE A 74 -2.70 10.78 -12.41
CA ILE A 74 -2.62 9.95 -11.19
C ILE A 74 -3.71 10.36 -10.18
N PHE A 75 -4.11 11.64 -10.17
CA PHE A 75 -5.15 12.16 -9.29
C PHE A 75 -6.56 11.78 -9.76
N ASP A 76 -6.81 11.77 -11.07
CA ASP A 76 -8.15 11.57 -11.66
C ASP A 76 -8.45 10.12 -12.09
N ALA A 77 -7.67 9.14 -11.64
CA ALA A 77 -7.91 7.74 -11.99
C ALA A 77 -9.25 7.25 -11.38
N PRO A 78 -10.22 6.76 -12.18
CA PRO A 78 -11.53 6.37 -11.69
C PRO A 78 -11.46 5.18 -10.74
N ASP A 79 -12.11 5.31 -9.58
CA ASP A 79 -12.28 4.24 -8.58
C ASP A 79 -13.51 3.42 -9.00
N LEU A 80 -13.28 2.33 -9.73
CA LEU A 80 -14.32 1.37 -10.06
C LEU A 80 -14.48 0.40 -8.87
N GLU A 81 -15.71 0.29 -8.36
CA GLU A 81 -16.16 -0.57 -7.25
C GLU A 81 -16.24 0.08 -5.84
N ALA A 82 -17.10 1.10 -5.73
CA ALA A 82 -17.72 1.47 -4.46
C ALA A 82 -18.84 0.47 -4.08
N ALA A 83 -18.48 -0.69 -3.51
CA ALA A 83 -19.46 -1.56 -2.86
C ALA A 83 -18.88 -2.33 -1.66
N ALA A 84 -19.44 -2.00 -0.49
CA ALA A 84 -19.59 -2.81 0.72
C ALA A 84 -18.34 -3.18 1.54
N SER A 85 -18.23 -2.61 2.74
CA SER A 85 -18.71 -3.25 3.99
C SER A 85 -18.09 -2.53 5.19
N ASP A 86 -18.91 -1.76 5.90
CA ASP A 86 -18.59 -1.23 7.22
C ASP A 86 -18.47 -2.39 8.21
N ALA A 87 -17.25 -2.65 8.67
CA ALA A 87 -17.00 -3.41 9.88
C ALA A 87 -16.25 -2.49 10.86
N GLU A 88 -17.03 -1.75 11.63
CA GLU A 88 -16.55 -0.92 12.73
C GLU A 88 -15.97 -1.81 13.84
N SER A 89 -14.64 -1.96 13.84
CA SER A 89 -13.92 -2.50 14.99
C SER A 89 -13.56 -1.36 15.95
N THR A 90 -14.30 -1.24 17.04
CA THR A 90 -13.99 -0.33 18.14
C THR A 90 -12.64 -0.70 18.79
N PRO A 91 -11.65 0.19 18.86
CA PRO A 91 -10.40 -0.11 19.56
C PRO A 91 -10.61 0.06 21.06
N LYS A 92 -10.48 -1.04 21.81
CA LYS A 92 -10.37 -1.03 23.29
C LYS A 92 -9.27 -0.06 23.70
N SER A 93 -9.58 0.88 24.60
CA SER A 93 -8.66 1.90 25.08
C SER A 93 -7.48 1.27 25.83
N GLN A 94 -6.33 1.10 25.16
CA GLN A 94 -5.09 0.78 25.84
C GLN A 94 -4.46 2.07 26.36
N SER A 95 -4.23 2.15 27.68
CA SER A 95 -3.56 3.30 28.29
C SER A 95 -2.21 3.55 27.61
N LYS A 96 -2.01 4.76 27.09
CA LYS A 96 -0.82 5.11 26.31
C LYS A 96 0.41 5.21 27.21
N ARG A 97 1.47 4.47 26.88
CA ARG A 97 2.75 4.49 27.60
C ARG A 97 3.65 5.59 27.04
N LYS A 98 4.53 6.16 27.89
CA LYS A 98 5.58 7.07 27.44
C LYS A 98 6.63 6.31 26.61
N PRO A 99 7.11 6.86 25.48
CA PRO A 99 8.15 6.23 24.67
C PRO A 99 9.44 6.07 25.47
N GLY A 100 10.18 4.97 25.22
CA GLY A 100 11.45 4.69 25.89
C GLY A 100 11.37 3.93 27.22
N ARG A 101 10.17 3.60 27.74
CA ARG A 101 10.04 2.83 28.98
C ARG A 101 9.96 1.31 28.71
N PRO A 102 10.93 0.50 29.16
CA PRO A 102 10.89 -0.95 28.97
C PRO A 102 9.64 -1.58 29.58
N LYS A 103 9.18 -2.68 28.96
CA LYS A 103 8.04 -3.45 29.46
C LYS A 103 8.46 -4.14 30.76
N LYS A 104 7.97 -3.66 31.90
CA LYS A 104 8.04 -4.42 33.16
C LYS A 104 7.14 -5.65 33.02
N GLU A 105 7.73 -6.80 32.75
CA GLU A 105 7.05 -8.06 32.96
C GLU A 105 6.97 -8.30 34.47
N LYS A 106 5.79 -8.70 34.97
CA LYS A 106 5.68 -9.15 36.35
C LYS A 106 6.36 -10.51 36.41
N THR A 107 7.59 -10.57 36.88
CA THR A 107 8.26 -11.84 37.16
C THR A 107 7.58 -12.49 38.36
N THR A 108 6.57 -13.31 38.11
CA THR A 108 6.14 -14.31 39.09
C THR A 108 7.22 -15.39 39.11
N LEU A 109 8.14 -15.31 40.08
CA LEU A 109 9.07 -16.39 40.35
C LEU A 109 8.25 -17.65 40.68
N LYS A 110 8.54 -18.76 40.00
CA LYS A 110 7.92 -20.04 40.34
C LYS A 110 8.44 -20.47 41.71
N PRO A 111 7.61 -21.05 42.59
CA PRO A 111 7.99 -21.34 43.98
C PRO A 111 9.22 -22.25 44.13
N ASN A 112 9.54 -23.04 43.10
CA ASN A 112 10.63 -24.03 43.13
C ASN A 112 11.79 -23.70 42.16
N GLN A 113 11.94 -22.44 41.75
CA GLN A 113 13.08 -22.06 40.90
C GLN A 113 14.32 -21.83 41.78
N PRO A 114 15.41 -22.61 41.61
CA PRO A 114 16.63 -22.41 42.39
C PRO A 114 17.22 -21.03 42.07
N SER A 115 17.62 -20.31 43.12
CA SER A 115 18.23 -18.99 42.98
C SER A 115 19.68 -19.16 42.53
N ILE A 116 20.13 -18.31 41.60
CA ILE A 116 21.54 -18.32 41.15
C ILE A 116 22.54 -17.99 42.27
N LEU A 117 22.06 -17.38 43.36
CA LEU A 117 22.84 -17.12 44.57
C LEU A 117 23.04 -18.38 45.45
N GLN A 118 22.43 -19.52 45.12
CA GLN A 118 22.66 -20.78 45.84
C GLN A 118 23.94 -21.50 45.39
N PHE A 119 24.62 -21.00 44.36
CA PHE A 119 25.81 -21.64 43.79
C PHE A 119 27.15 -21.07 44.28
N PHE A 120 27.13 -20.08 45.18
CA PHE A 120 28.33 -19.47 45.77
C PHE A 120 28.43 -19.77 47.25
#